data_AF-A0A9W9ZYK1-F1
#
_entry.id   AF-A0A9W9ZYK1-F1
#
_cell.length_a   1.000
_cell.length_b   1.000
_cell.length_c   1.000
_cell.angle_alpha   90.00
_cell.angle_beta   90.00
_cell.angle_gamma   90.00
#
_symmetry.space_group_name_H-M   'P 1'
#
loop_
_entity.id
_entity.type
_entity.pdbx_description
1 polymer ?
#
loop_
_entity_poly.entity_id
_entity_poly.type
_entity_poly.pdbx_seq_one_letter_code
_entity_poly.pdbx_strand_id
1 'polypeptide(L)'
;MNCAFLIFFVFPAAFSEKVIRIVQPPDAPHVGQGVPQILEVGCYRDIQEDRAFNKLYANLRKEIDWWNMRSIVTKCAERAFARGYKHFGVQFYGECWGDDRPRPPYDKHGHGKGCTDGVGDEIHNFVYRFAPWNDLGCWRDTGDGRTMKLLANFRMKINWFHMEKTVEMCYQAAKKAGKKFFAIQFFGECWVSDTDSYKTHGPSTNCWNGVGRDYDNYVYEVLW
;
A
#
# COMPACT_ATOMS: atom_id res chain seq x y z
N MET A 1 -4.82 -64.14 -39.20
CA MET A 1 -5.57 -64.46 -37.96
C MET A 1 -4.91 -63.73 -36.81
N ASN A 2 -5.64 -62.74 -36.26
CA ASN A 2 -5.51 -61.99 -35.00
C ASN A 2 -4.15 -61.91 -34.27
N CYS A 3 -3.67 -60.68 -34.02
CA CYS A 3 -3.98 -59.95 -32.79
C CYS A 3 -3.34 -58.56 -32.79
N ALA A 4 -4.13 -57.54 -32.44
CA ALA A 4 -3.67 -56.17 -32.23
C ALA A 4 -2.93 -56.05 -30.89
N PHE A 5 -1.86 -55.26 -30.85
CA PHE A 5 -1.34 -54.67 -29.61
C PHE A 5 -1.12 -53.18 -29.83
N LEU A 6 -2.01 -52.38 -29.22
CA LEU A 6 -1.84 -50.96 -28.98
C LEU A 6 -0.75 -50.78 -27.93
N ILE A 7 0.35 -50.10 -28.27
CA ILE A 7 1.31 -49.60 -27.28
C ILE A 7 1.09 -48.10 -27.16
N PHE A 8 0.53 -47.71 -26.02
CA PHE A 8 0.34 -46.33 -25.60
C PHE A 8 1.68 -45.67 -25.30
N PHE A 9 1.83 -44.40 -25.70
CA PHE A 9 2.89 -43.51 -25.25
C PHE A 9 2.79 -43.32 -23.72
N VAL A 10 3.82 -43.74 -22.98
CA VAL A 10 3.99 -43.36 -21.58
C VAL A 10 4.74 -42.03 -21.56
N PHE A 11 4.00 -40.93 -21.35
CA PHE A 11 4.58 -39.67 -20.87
C PHE A 11 4.79 -39.78 -19.35
N PRO A 12 5.94 -39.35 -18.80
CA PRO A 12 6.09 -39.28 -17.35
C PRO A 12 5.14 -38.23 -16.77
N ALA A 13 4.52 -38.61 -15.67
CA ALA A 13 3.51 -37.85 -14.94
C ALA A 13 3.99 -36.45 -14.52
N ALA A 14 3.10 -35.48 -14.70
CA ALA A 14 3.21 -34.13 -14.14
C ALA A 14 3.26 -34.18 -12.61
N PHE A 15 4.24 -33.50 -12.01
CA PHE A 15 4.24 -33.18 -10.58
C PHE A 15 3.10 -32.20 -10.30
N SER A 16 2.15 -32.61 -9.45
CA SER A 16 1.10 -31.75 -8.92
C SER A 16 1.67 -30.95 -7.74
N GLU A 17 1.87 -29.65 -7.93
CA GLU A 17 2.02 -28.72 -6.81
C GLU A 17 0.70 -28.64 -6.07
N LYS A 18 0.65 -29.23 -4.87
CA LYS A 18 -0.41 -28.93 -3.90
C LYS A 18 -0.24 -27.46 -3.49
N VAL A 19 -1.07 -26.59 -4.05
CA VAL A 19 -1.31 -25.24 -3.53
C VAL A 19 -1.83 -25.38 -2.10
N ILE A 20 -0.96 -25.14 -1.12
CA ILE A 20 -1.36 -25.03 0.28
C ILE A 20 -2.20 -23.75 0.38
N ARG A 21 -3.52 -23.88 0.33
CA ARG A 21 -4.42 -22.80 0.71
C ARG A 21 -4.23 -22.57 2.21
N ILE A 22 -3.55 -21.49 2.58
CA ILE A 22 -3.62 -20.95 3.93
C ILE A 22 -5.08 -20.55 4.14
N VAL A 23 -5.84 -21.36 4.87
CA VAL A 23 -7.21 -21.03 5.26
C VAL A 23 -7.11 -19.81 6.18
N GLN A 24 -7.38 -18.62 5.62
CA GLN A 24 -7.58 -17.42 6.40
C GLN A 24 -8.82 -17.63 7.31
N PRO A 25 -8.84 -17.04 8.52
CA PRO A 25 -10.02 -17.13 9.37
C PRO A 25 -11.25 -16.60 8.62
N PRO A 26 -12.41 -17.28 8.75
CA PRO A 26 -13.60 -17.07 7.91
C PRO A 26 -14.24 -15.68 8.00
N ASP A 27 -13.77 -14.80 8.90
CA ASP A 27 -14.33 -13.47 9.17
C ASP A 27 -13.36 -12.32 8.82
N ALA A 28 -12.32 -12.56 8.02
CA ALA A 28 -11.39 -11.51 7.60
C ALA A 28 -12.10 -10.45 6.73
N PRO A 29 -12.12 -9.16 7.12
CA PRO A 29 -12.96 -8.13 6.48
C PRO A 29 -12.58 -7.77 5.03
N HIS A 30 -11.48 -8.32 4.49
CA HIS A 30 -10.90 -7.91 3.21
C HIS A 30 -10.57 -9.06 2.24
N VAL A 31 -11.26 -10.20 2.34
CA VAL A 31 -11.06 -11.34 1.42
C VAL A 31 -11.35 -10.91 -0.02
N GLY A 32 -10.32 -10.91 -0.89
CA GLY A 32 -10.44 -10.60 -2.32
C GLY A 32 -10.17 -9.14 -2.72
N GLN A 33 -9.86 -8.25 -1.77
CA GLN A 33 -9.40 -6.89 -2.06
C GLN A 33 -7.86 -6.87 -2.11
N GLY A 34 -7.28 -6.18 -3.11
CA GLY A 34 -5.86 -5.87 -3.10
C GLY A 34 -5.50 -5.04 -1.87
N VAL A 35 -4.31 -5.23 -1.31
CA VAL A 35 -3.85 -4.43 -0.17
C VAL A 35 -3.76 -2.97 -0.60
N PRO A 36 -4.38 -2.01 0.13
CA PRO A 36 -4.25 -0.59 -0.16
C PRO A 36 -2.80 -0.15 -0.12
N GLN A 37 -2.50 0.98 -0.75
CA GLN A 37 -1.19 1.61 -0.64
C GLN A 37 -0.77 1.75 0.84
N ILE A 38 0.43 1.30 1.19
CA ILE A 38 1.01 1.52 2.52
C ILE A 38 1.81 2.81 2.53
N LEU A 39 1.71 3.56 3.62
CA LEU A 39 2.40 4.82 3.83
C LEU A 39 3.36 4.69 4.99
N GLU A 40 4.59 5.15 4.77
CA GLU A 40 5.66 5.14 5.77
C GLU A 40 5.38 6.24 6.81
N VAL A 41 5.19 5.82 8.05
CA VAL A 41 5.02 6.75 9.17
C VAL A 41 6.39 7.12 9.75
N GLY A 42 7.26 6.13 9.95
CA GLY A 42 8.66 6.35 10.32
C GLY A 42 9.23 5.32 11.29
N CYS A 43 10.46 5.59 11.74
CA CYS A 43 11.19 4.75 12.71
C CYS A 43 10.98 5.24 14.15
N TYR A 44 10.57 4.35 15.03
CA TYR A 44 10.27 4.65 16.43
C TYR A 44 10.89 3.63 17.36
N ARG A 45 11.34 4.08 18.54
CA ARG A 45 11.82 3.20 19.59
C ARG A 45 10.68 2.35 20.14
N ASP A 46 11.01 1.17 20.63
CA ASP A 46 10.09 0.28 21.32
C ASP A 46 10.74 -0.29 22.58
N ILE A 47 9.93 -0.53 23.60
CA ILE A 47 10.38 -1.06 24.89
C ILE A 47 9.60 -2.32 25.18
N GLN A 48 10.29 -3.41 25.55
CA GLN A 48 9.67 -4.73 25.65
C GLN A 48 8.59 -4.81 26.74
N GLU A 49 8.80 -4.14 27.85
CA GLU A 49 7.89 -4.08 28.99
C GLU A 49 6.77 -3.05 28.81
N ASP A 50 6.90 -2.16 27.82
CA ASP A 50 5.93 -1.11 27.50
C ASP A 50 5.77 -0.95 25.98
N ARG A 51 5.37 -2.02 25.29
CA ARG A 51 5.30 -2.07 23.82
C ARG A 51 4.37 -1.00 23.24
N ALA A 52 4.74 -0.44 22.09
CA ALA A 52 3.89 0.42 21.27
C ALA A 52 2.66 -0.33 20.73
N PHE A 53 2.88 -1.52 20.20
CA PHE A 53 1.86 -2.42 19.66
C PHE A 53 1.63 -3.61 20.57
N ASN A 54 0.37 -4.04 20.69
CA ASN A 54 0.00 -5.05 21.69
C ASN A 54 0.08 -6.50 21.18
N LYS A 55 0.18 -6.73 19.86
CA LYS A 55 0.24 -8.08 19.29
C LYS A 55 1.39 -8.24 18.29
N LEU A 56 2.25 -9.21 18.56
CA LEU A 56 3.08 -9.88 17.56
C LEU A 56 2.19 -10.86 16.79
N TYR A 57 1.72 -10.45 15.61
CA TYR A 57 0.74 -11.25 14.87
C TYR A 57 1.36 -12.19 13.82
N ALA A 58 2.65 -12.00 13.51
CA ALA A 58 3.44 -12.91 12.69
C ALA A 58 4.94 -12.72 12.97
N ASN A 59 5.71 -13.81 12.93
CA ASN A 59 7.17 -13.78 12.96
C ASN A 59 7.70 -14.41 11.68
N LEU A 60 8.26 -13.58 10.79
CA LEU A 60 8.73 -13.92 9.46
C LEU A 60 10.25 -13.90 9.36
N ARG A 61 10.96 -13.89 10.49
CA ARG A 61 12.42 -13.77 10.50
C ARG A 61 13.14 -14.90 9.77
N LYS A 62 12.53 -16.07 9.70
CA LYS A 62 13.02 -17.22 8.94
C LYS A 62 12.80 -17.10 7.42
N GLU A 63 12.01 -16.12 6.99
CA GLU A 63 11.66 -15.85 5.59
C GLU A 63 12.34 -14.59 5.05
N ILE A 64 13.31 -14.02 5.78
CA ILE A 64 14.01 -12.79 5.37
C ILE A 64 14.82 -13.05 4.12
N ASP A 65 14.52 -12.28 3.08
CA ASP A 65 15.42 -12.05 1.95
C ASP A 65 16.19 -10.74 2.21
N TRP A 66 17.46 -10.87 2.61
CA TRP A 66 18.32 -9.73 2.93
C TRP A 66 18.61 -8.82 1.72
N TRP A 67 18.35 -9.30 0.50
CA TRP A 67 18.47 -8.50 -0.72
C TRP A 67 17.17 -7.79 -1.07
N ASN A 68 16.07 -8.11 -0.37
CA ASN A 68 14.75 -7.57 -0.60
C ASN A 68 13.91 -7.50 0.69
N MET A 69 14.29 -6.59 1.60
CA MET A 69 13.56 -6.36 2.85
C MET A 69 12.10 -5.92 2.64
N ARG A 70 11.80 -5.30 1.48
CA ARG A 70 10.42 -4.95 1.11
C ARG A 70 9.49 -6.16 1.08
N SER A 71 9.99 -7.36 0.78
CA SER A 71 9.20 -8.60 0.82
C SER A 71 8.59 -8.86 2.20
N ILE A 72 9.32 -8.59 3.29
CA ILE A 72 8.84 -8.71 4.66
C ILE A 72 7.75 -7.68 4.94
N VAL A 73 7.99 -6.42 4.53
CA VAL A 73 7.01 -5.33 4.70
C VAL A 73 5.69 -5.69 4.03
N THR A 74 5.70 -6.16 2.77
CA THR A 74 4.50 -6.59 2.04
C THR A 74 3.77 -7.71 2.76
N LYS A 75 4.50 -8.76 3.18
CA LYS A 75 3.94 -9.90 3.93
C LYS A 75 3.35 -9.49 5.28
N CYS A 76 3.93 -8.50 5.97
CA CYS A 76 3.36 -7.95 7.20
C CYS A 76 2.11 -7.12 6.91
N ALA A 77 2.12 -6.31 5.85
CA ALA A 77 1.01 -5.47 5.42
C ALA A 77 -0.23 -6.30 5.04
N GLU A 78 -0.07 -7.33 4.22
CA GLU A 78 -1.15 -8.26 3.85
C GLU A 78 -1.81 -8.88 5.08
N ARG A 79 -1.00 -9.34 6.03
CA ARG A 79 -1.49 -9.96 7.28
C ARG A 79 -2.13 -8.96 8.24
N ALA A 80 -1.66 -7.71 8.28
CA ALA A 80 -2.26 -6.63 9.04
C ALA A 80 -3.61 -6.21 8.44
N PHE A 81 -3.65 -6.05 7.11
CA PHE A 81 -4.84 -5.68 6.37
C PHE A 81 -5.92 -6.75 6.52
N ALA A 82 -5.58 -8.03 6.37
CA ALA A 82 -6.51 -9.14 6.61
C ALA A 82 -7.08 -9.17 8.04
N ARG A 83 -6.43 -8.52 9.02
CA ARG A 83 -6.89 -8.38 10.41
C ARG A 83 -7.64 -7.08 10.68
N GLY A 84 -7.78 -6.20 9.69
CA GLY A 84 -8.41 -4.89 9.84
C GLY A 84 -7.57 -3.85 10.58
N TYR A 85 -6.27 -4.10 10.78
CA TYR A 85 -5.39 -3.15 11.47
C TYR A 85 -5.18 -1.88 10.62
N LYS A 86 -5.21 -0.71 11.26
CA LYS A 86 -4.97 0.58 10.58
C LYS A 86 -3.48 0.94 10.50
N HIS A 87 -2.71 0.44 11.46
CA HIS A 87 -1.26 0.61 11.55
C HIS A 87 -0.61 -0.74 11.80
N PHE A 88 0.62 -0.90 11.34
CA PHE A 88 1.48 -2.02 11.69
C PHE A 88 2.93 -1.55 11.78
N GLY A 89 3.75 -2.28 12.54
CA GLY A 89 5.18 -2.08 12.66
C GLY A 89 5.92 -3.33 12.22
N VAL A 90 7.10 -3.15 11.62
CA VAL A 90 8.07 -4.23 11.44
C VAL A 90 9.25 -3.99 12.37
N GLN A 91 9.46 -4.93 13.29
CA GLN A 91 10.57 -4.94 14.24
C GLN A 91 11.47 -6.14 13.96
N PHE A 92 12.69 -6.08 14.46
CA PHE A 92 13.69 -7.15 14.41
C PHE A 92 13.77 -7.83 13.04
N TYR A 93 13.76 -7.00 11.99
CA TYR A 93 13.83 -7.35 10.57
C TYR A 93 12.71 -8.24 10.01
N GLY A 94 11.79 -8.74 10.83
CA GLY A 94 10.80 -9.73 10.40
C GLY A 94 9.65 -10.01 11.36
N GLU A 95 9.56 -9.30 12.48
CA GLU A 95 8.47 -9.41 13.43
C GLU A 95 7.39 -8.39 13.08
N CYS A 96 6.20 -8.89 12.78
CA CYS A 96 5.07 -8.05 12.42
C CYS A 96 4.24 -7.73 13.67
N TRP A 97 4.22 -6.46 14.05
CA TRP A 97 3.54 -5.94 15.23
C TRP A 97 2.35 -5.05 14.83
N GLY A 98 1.23 -5.17 15.54
CA GLY A 98 0.00 -4.44 15.19
C GLY A 98 -1.12 -4.71 16.20
N ASP A 99 -2.20 -3.93 16.14
CA ASP A 99 -3.42 -4.16 16.91
C ASP A 99 -4.62 -3.40 16.34
N ASP A 100 -5.76 -3.54 17.00
CA ASP A 100 -7.07 -3.02 16.59
C ASP A 100 -7.29 -1.54 16.94
N ARG A 101 -6.34 -0.87 17.61
CA ARG A 101 -6.46 0.55 17.90
C ARG A 101 -6.38 1.35 16.59
N PRO A 102 -7.28 2.31 16.35
CA PRO A 102 -7.23 3.15 15.15
C PRO A 102 -5.91 3.92 15.01
N ARG A 103 -5.36 4.36 16.14
CA ARG A 103 -4.02 4.94 16.26
C ARG A 103 -3.31 4.35 17.48
N PRO A 104 -2.46 3.33 17.30
CA PRO A 104 -1.59 2.84 18.36
C PRO A 104 -0.61 3.95 18.78
N PRO A 105 -0.14 3.98 20.04
CA PRO A 105 0.81 4.96 20.54
C PRO A 105 2.24 4.63 20.08
N TYR A 106 2.43 4.47 18.77
CA TYR A 106 3.68 4.02 18.17
C TYR A 106 4.83 5.01 18.36
N ASP A 107 4.52 6.27 18.65
CA ASP A 107 5.43 7.38 18.86
C ASP A 107 5.74 7.65 20.35
N LYS A 108 5.16 6.89 21.29
CA LYS A 108 5.28 7.17 22.73
C LYS A 108 6.72 7.15 23.28
N HIS A 109 7.60 6.38 22.65
CA HIS A 109 9.03 6.29 23.02
C HIS A 109 9.92 7.21 22.17
N GLY A 110 9.32 8.00 21.28
CA GLY A 110 9.99 8.92 20.37
C GLY A 110 10.66 8.26 19.16
N HIS A 111 11.16 9.11 18.28
CA HIS A 111 11.83 8.70 17.05
C HIS A 111 13.12 7.92 17.33
N GLY A 112 13.32 6.87 16.54
CA GLY A 112 14.53 6.05 16.56
C GLY A 112 15.37 6.19 15.29
N LYS A 113 16.55 5.58 15.32
CA LYS A 113 17.46 5.50 14.16
C LYS A 113 17.82 4.06 13.78
N GLY A 114 17.35 3.07 14.53
CA GLY A 114 17.62 1.65 14.30
C GLY A 114 16.69 1.01 13.28
N CYS A 115 16.35 1.73 12.20
CA CYS A 115 15.58 1.17 11.10
C CYS A 115 16.36 1.27 9.78
N THR A 116 16.22 0.25 8.95
CA THR A 116 16.88 0.14 7.65
C THR A 116 15.89 -0.49 6.67
N ASP A 117 15.82 0.02 5.44
CA ASP A 117 14.97 -0.51 4.36
C ASP A 117 13.51 -0.80 4.75
N GLY A 118 12.95 0.04 5.63
CA GLY A 118 11.56 -0.08 6.05
C GLY A 118 11.31 -1.10 7.17
N VAL A 119 12.34 -1.60 7.83
CA VAL A 119 12.21 -2.50 8.99
C VAL A 119 13.06 -1.99 10.16
N GLY A 120 12.62 -2.26 11.39
CA GLY A 120 13.39 -1.94 12.59
C GLY A 120 14.31 -3.08 13.06
N ASP A 121 15.31 -2.73 13.85
CA ASP A 121 16.14 -3.67 14.64
C ASP A 121 15.36 -4.23 15.85
N GLU A 122 16.04 -4.87 16.80
CA GLU A 122 15.45 -5.51 17.97
C GLU A 122 14.59 -4.60 18.88
N ILE A 123 14.83 -3.28 18.87
CA ILE A 123 14.16 -2.32 19.77
C ILE A 123 13.54 -1.15 19.00
N HIS A 124 13.34 -1.30 17.69
CA HIS A 124 12.69 -0.28 16.87
C HIS A 124 11.56 -0.87 16.04
N ASN A 125 10.46 -0.12 15.92
CA ASN A 125 9.42 -0.37 14.94
C ASN A 125 9.60 0.58 13.77
N PHE A 126 9.72 0.07 12.54
CA PHE A 126 9.37 0.89 11.38
C PHE A 126 7.87 0.78 11.15
N VAL A 127 7.18 1.91 11.28
CA VAL A 127 5.72 1.98 11.34
C VAL A 127 5.14 2.38 10.00
N TYR A 128 4.06 1.69 9.64
CA TYR A 128 3.27 1.90 8.45
C TYR A 128 1.80 2.11 8.81
N ARG A 129 1.07 2.76 7.90
CA ARG A 129 -0.39 2.80 7.90
C ARG A 129 -0.93 2.59 6.49
N PHE A 130 -2.18 2.17 6.39
CA PHE A 130 -2.86 2.08 5.10
C PHE A 130 -3.34 3.46 4.65
N ALA A 131 -3.20 3.73 3.36
CA ALA A 131 -3.74 4.91 2.71
C ALA A 131 -5.27 4.95 2.89
N PRO A 132 -5.83 6.09 3.35
CA PRO A 132 -7.28 6.30 3.42
C PRO A 132 -7.87 6.73 2.06
N TRP A 133 -7.41 6.10 0.96
CA TRP A 133 -7.89 6.35 -0.39
C TRP A 133 -7.74 5.11 -1.28
N ASN A 134 -8.49 5.06 -2.38
CA ASN A 134 -8.29 4.10 -3.46
C ASN A 134 -7.53 4.76 -4.61
N ASP A 135 -6.57 4.04 -5.18
CA ASP A 135 -5.92 4.38 -6.46
C ASP A 135 -6.87 4.09 -7.62
N LEU A 136 -7.25 5.12 -8.39
CA LEU A 136 -8.12 4.98 -9.57
C LEU A 136 -7.35 5.05 -10.89
N GLY A 137 -6.03 5.23 -10.82
CA GLY A 137 -5.13 5.19 -11.96
C GLY A 137 -4.96 6.53 -12.69
N CYS A 138 -4.44 6.43 -13.92
CA CYS A 138 -4.02 7.57 -14.72
C CYS A 138 -5.05 7.93 -15.80
N TRP A 139 -5.39 9.21 -15.91
CA TRP A 139 -6.47 9.72 -16.75
C TRP A 139 -6.01 10.97 -17.49
N ARG A 140 -6.39 11.09 -18.77
CA ARG A 140 -6.07 12.29 -19.55
C ARG A 140 -6.84 13.49 -19.02
N ASP A 141 -6.24 14.66 -19.15
CA ASP A 141 -6.87 15.96 -18.98
C ASP A 141 -6.62 16.82 -20.23
N THR A 142 -7.40 17.89 -20.42
CA THR A 142 -7.17 18.83 -21.52
C THR A 142 -7.32 20.26 -21.01
N GLY A 143 -6.50 21.20 -21.51
CA GLY A 143 -6.50 22.58 -21.03
C GLY A 143 -7.82 23.32 -21.25
N ASP A 144 -8.53 23.03 -22.33
CA ASP A 144 -9.81 23.64 -22.74
C ASP A 144 -11.06 22.85 -22.29
N GLY A 145 -10.87 21.67 -21.70
CA GLY A 145 -11.94 20.75 -21.32
C GLY A 145 -11.76 20.15 -19.92
N ARG A 146 -11.06 20.85 -19.02
CA ARG A 146 -10.78 20.37 -17.66
C ARG A 146 -12.07 20.03 -16.90
N THR A 147 -12.13 18.82 -16.37
CA THR A 147 -13.32 18.31 -15.66
C THR A 147 -13.17 18.30 -14.14
N MET A 148 -11.94 18.39 -13.65
CA MET A 148 -11.61 18.58 -12.24
C MET A 148 -11.23 20.05 -11.97
N LYS A 149 -11.32 20.49 -10.71
CA LYS A 149 -10.99 21.86 -10.30
C LYS A 149 -9.68 21.91 -9.53
N LEU A 150 -8.82 22.87 -9.84
CA LEU A 150 -7.58 23.09 -9.09
C LEU A 150 -7.92 23.56 -7.67
N LEU A 151 -7.49 22.80 -6.67
CA LEU A 151 -7.69 23.11 -5.25
C LEU A 151 -6.45 23.74 -4.62
N ALA A 152 -5.26 23.22 -4.94
CA ALA A 152 -4.00 23.68 -4.38
C ALA A 152 -2.81 23.36 -5.29
N ASN A 153 -1.70 24.07 -5.10
CA ASN A 153 -0.45 23.80 -5.82
C ASN A 153 0.67 23.48 -4.81
N PHE A 154 1.16 22.25 -4.84
CA PHE A 154 2.23 21.74 -3.98
C PHE A 154 3.55 21.55 -4.72
N ARG A 155 3.69 22.04 -5.95
CA ARG A 155 4.87 21.79 -6.79
C ARG A 155 6.17 22.27 -6.16
N MET A 156 6.12 23.37 -5.41
CA MET A 156 7.27 23.90 -4.68
C MET A 156 7.64 23.11 -3.42
N LYS A 157 6.85 22.09 -3.06
CA LYS A 157 7.04 21.25 -1.86
C LYS A 157 7.25 19.77 -2.21
N ILE A 158 7.45 19.45 -3.49
CA ILE A 158 7.61 18.07 -3.95
C ILE A 158 8.85 17.47 -3.30
N ASN A 159 8.67 16.31 -2.68
CA ASN A 159 9.76 15.42 -2.34
C ASN A 159 9.86 14.35 -3.43
N TRP A 160 10.81 14.51 -4.36
CA TRP A 160 10.98 13.62 -5.51
C TRP A 160 11.34 12.18 -5.13
N PHE A 161 11.86 11.97 -3.92
CA PHE A 161 12.15 10.64 -3.37
C PHE A 161 10.93 10.02 -2.68
N HIS A 162 9.92 10.83 -2.35
CA HIS A 162 8.76 10.47 -1.53
C HIS A 162 7.49 11.13 -2.09
N MET A 163 7.09 10.72 -3.30
CA MET A 163 5.93 11.29 -3.99
C MET A 163 4.61 11.07 -3.22
N GLU A 164 4.53 10.03 -2.40
CA GLU A 164 3.41 9.76 -1.49
C GLU A 164 3.14 10.93 -0.53
N LYS A 165 4.16 11.74 -0.20
CA LYS A 165 3.96 12.96 0.62
C LYS A 165 3.17 14.02 -0.14
N THR A 166 3.37 14.14 -1.45
CA THR A 166 2.58 15.05 -2.30
C THR A 166 1.15 14.56 -2.43
N VAL A 167 0.95 13.24 -2.60
CA VAL A 167 -0.36 12.60 -2.61
C VAL A 167 -1.10 12.88 -1.30
N GLU A 168 -0.43 12.66 -0.15
CA GLU A 168 -1.00 12.91 1.18
C GLU A 168 -1.37 14.40 1.38
N MET A 169 -0.53 15.35 0.93
CA MET A 169 -0.87 16.77 1.01
C MET A 169 -2.15 17.09 0.23
N CYS A 170 -2.33 16.51 -0.96
CA CYS A 170 -3.55 16.69 -1.75
C CYS A 170 -4.76 15.99 -1.13
N TYR A 171 -4.59 14.77 -0.62
CA TYR A 171 -5.62 14.06 0.13
C TYR A 171 -6.12 14.89 1.33
N GLN A 172 -5.23 15.46 2.14
CA GLN A 172 -5.62 16.27 3.29
C GLN A 172 -6.37 17.54 2.86
N ALA A 173 -5.96 18.18 1.77
CA ALA A 173 -6.67 19.32 1.20
C ALA A 173 -8.07 18.92 0.70
N ALA A 174 -8.18 17.82 -0.06
CA ALA A 174 -9.44 17.31 -0.59
C ALA A 174 -10.40 16.89 0.52
N LYS A 175 -9.91 16.18 1.55
CA LYS A 175 -10.68 15.80 2.74
C LYS A 175 -11.22 17.03 3.46
N LYS A 176 -10.38 18.04 3.69
CA LYS A 176 -10.81 19.32 4.31
C LYS A 176 -11.85 20.05 3.47
N ALA A 177 -11.77 19.95 2.14
CA ALA A 177 -12.72 20.52 1.21
C ALA A 177 -13.98 19.65 0.96
N GLY A 178 -14.08 18.48 1.59
CA GLY A 178 -15.21 17.55 1.42
C GLY A 178 -15.33 16.98 0.00
N LYS A 179 -14.21 16.77 -0.69
CA LYS A 179 -14.20 16.28 -2.08
C LYS A 179 -14.04 14.78 -2.16
N LYS A 180 -14.85 14.16 -3.02
CA LYS A 180 -14.85 12.70 -3.22
C LYS A 180 -13.62 12.21 -3.97
N PHE A 181 -13.23 12.93 -5.01
CA PHE A 181 -12.08 12.59 -5.82
C PHE A 181 -11.03 13.68 -5.73
N PHE A 182 -9.78 13.26 -5.69
CA PHE A 182 -8.64 14.14 -5.85
C PHE A 182 -7.67 13.55 -6.86
N ALA A 183 -6.88 14.40 -7.48
CA ALA A 183 -5.89 13.99 -8.44
C ALA A 183 -4.65 14.87 -8.35
N ILE A 184 -3.52 14.30 -8.75
CA ILE A 184 -2.28 15.05 -8.88
C ILE A 184 -1.95 15.16 -10.35
N GLN A 185 -1.88 16.38 -10.86
CA GLN A 185 -1.37 16.72 -12.19
C GLN A 185 -0.02 17.40 -12.05
N PHE A 186 0.79 17.32 -13.10
CA PHE A 186 2.06 18.02 -13.21
C PHE A 186 2.91 17.93 -11.93
N PHE A 187 2.99 16.71 -11.40
CA PHE A 187 3.72 16.28 -10.21
C PHE A 187 3.29 16.87 -8.87
N GLY A 188 2.40 17.85 -8.81
CA GLY A 188 2.03 18.48 -7.54
C GLY A 188 0.85 19.45 -7.56
N GLU A 189 0.16 19.61 -8.68
CA GLU A 189 -1.10 20.35 -8.72
C GLU A 189 -2.22 19.44 -8.24
N CYS A 190 -2.92 19.87 -7.20
CA CYS A 190 -3.98 19.13 -6.56
C CYS A 190 -5.32 19.51 -7.17
N TRP A 191 -5.90 18.59 -7.93
CA TRP A 191 -7.19 18.74 -8.60
C TRP A 191 -8.26 17.95 -7.86
N VAL A 192 -9.51 18.41 -7.85
CA VAL A 192 -10.61 17.75 -7.13
C VAL A 192 -11.91 17.75 -7.91
N SER A 193 -12.76 16.76 -7.64
CA SER A 193 -14.14 16.69 -8.14
C SER A 193 -15.05 15.96 -7.16
N ASP A 194 -16.36 16.19 -7.28
CA ASP A 194 -17.39 15.47 -6.53
C ASP A 194 -17.90 14.24 -7.32
N THR A 195 -17.70 14.23 -8.64
CA THR A 195 -18.14 13.18 -9.57
C THR A 195 -16.94 12.55 -10.27
N ASP A 196 -17.18 11.43 -10.96
CA ASP A 196 -16.16 10.72 -11.75
C ASP A 196 -15.87 11.36 -13.11
N SER A 197 -16.02 12.69 -13.21
CA SER A 197 -15.80 13.49 -14.42
C SER A 197 -14.38 13.37 -14.97
N TYR A 198 -13.41 12.95 -14.15
CA TYR A 198 -12.04 12.65 -14.56
C TYR A 198 -11.95 11.57 -15.65
N LYS A 199 -13.00 10.74 -15.83
CA LYS A 199 -13.04 9.69 -16.87
C LYS A 199 -13.28 10.23 -18.28
N THR A 200 -13.68 11.48 -18.42
CA THR A 200 -14.20 12.06 -19.69
C THR A 200 -13.24 11.91 -20.86
N HIS A 201 -11.93 12.10 -20.65
CA HIS A 201 -10.91 12.06 -21.70
C HIS A 201 -10.23 10.68 -21.84
N GLY A 202 -10.70 9.70 -21.06
CA GLY A 202 -10.23 8.33 -21.06
C GLY A 202 -8.91 8.11 -20.30
N PRO A 203 -8.46 6.84 -20.24
CA PRO A 203 -7.26 6.46 -19.50
C PRO A 203 -6.00 7.00 -20.18
N SER A 204 -4.97 7.20 -19.38
CA SER A 204 -3.64 7.59 -19.82
C SER A 204 -2.57 6.65 -19.26
N THR A 205 -1.39 6.69 -19.87
CA THR A 205 -0.18 6.00 -19.37
C THR A 205 0.90 7.00 -18.99
N ASN A 206 0.64 8.30 -19.08
CA ASN A 206 1.61 9.38 -18.85
C ASN A 206 1.59 9.86 -17.39
N CYS A 207 1.48 8.93 -16.45
CA CYS A 207 1.66 9.17 -15.03
C CYS A 207 2.92 8.47 -14.52
N TRP A 208 3.39 8.88 -13.36
CA TRP A 208 4.60 8.35 -12.75
C TRP A 208 4.46 8.37 -11.23
N ASN A 209 4.67 7.23 -10.57
CA ASN A 209 4.69 7.12 -9.10
C ASN A 209 3.49 7.78 -8.38
N GLY A 210 2.27 7.50 -8.84
CA GLY A 210 1.05 8.04 -8.21
C GLY A 210 0.77 9.52 -8.52
N VAL A 211 1.50 10.13 -9.45
CA VAL A 211 1.22 11.50 -9.89
C VAL A 211 1.17 11.60 -11.41
N GLY A 212 0.34 12.50 -11.90
CA GLY A 212 0.24 12.80 -13.32
C GLY A 212 1.33 13.75 -13.82
N ARG A 213 1.65 13.65 -15.10
CA ARG A 213 2.54 14.58 -15.80
C ARG A 213 1.73 15.74 -16.37
N ASP A 214 2.26 16.46 -17.36
CA ASP A 214 1.55 17.56 -18.01
C ASP A 214 0.28 17.03 -18.71
N TYR A 215 -0.87 17.66 -18.45
CA TYR A 215 -2.20 17.25 -18.92
C TYR A 215 -2.64 15.82 -18.58
N ASP A 216 -2.11 15.23 -17.52
CA ASP A 216 -2.56 13.92 -17.02
C ASP A 216 -2.80 13.97 -15.52
N ASN A 217 -3.88 13.33 -15.08
CA ASN A 217 -4.31 13.24 -13.70
C ASN A 217 -4.08 11.83 -13.20
N TYR A 218 -3.28 11.64 -12.15
CA TYR A 218 -3.36 10.42 -11.35
C TYR A 218 -4.43 10.61 -10.29
N VAL A 219 -5.50 9.82 -10.36
CA VAL A 219 -6.75 10.05 -9.63
C VAL A 219 -6.91 9.07 -8.47
N TYR A 220 -7.48 9.57 -7.39
CA TYR A 220 -7.74 8.88 -6.15
C TYR A 220 -9.17 9.13 -5.67
N GLU A 221 -9.77 8.15 -4.98
CA GLU A 221 -11.04 8.29 -4.25
C GLU A 221 -10.77 8.36 -2.75
N VAL A 222 -11.30 9.38 -2.08
CA VAL A 222 -11.18 9.55 -0.62
C VAL A 222 -12.06 8.51 0.09
N LEU A 223 -11.51 7.83 1.11
CA LEU A 223 -12.25 6.97 2.01
C LEU A 223 -12.48 7.70 3.35
N TRP A 224 -13.75 7.92 3.72
CA TRP A 224 -14.15 8.51 5.00
C TRP A 224 -14.87 7.50 5.90
#